data_AF-A0A8U0M4C9-F1
#
_entry.id   AF-A0A8U0M4C9-F1
#
_cell.length_a   1.000
_cell.length_b   1.000
_cell.length_c   1.000
_cell.angle_alpha   90.00
_cell.angle_beta   90.00
_cell.angle_gamma   90.00
#
_symmetry.space_group_name_H-M   'P 1'
#
loop_
_entity.id
_entity.type
_entity.pdbx_description
1 polymer ?
#
loop_
_entity_poly.entity_id
_entity_poly.type
_entity_poly.pdbx_seq_one_letter_code
_entity_poly.pdbx_strand_id
1 'polypeptide(L)'
;MAKLTVKNVGPIRDAELEVKKHTVFIGPQGTGKSTLAKLIAIGEDSKLNDPTGFDTNSLIIKYSLDAFIEPNDTSWKFHNDYYCLEYDEALTFTFTPKGKILANKYLALFIDRSADAKQILPLEEFRNQITRDVNGRPLYNGNAQAQSQNFYSQILPIITESISTLVPAERHLFPLLSSSIWSFLDADINLPQSIKAFGREFERARNRQQSLALPFLKVQYSFENGRDLVYFADNKSVELAQSASGYQSTIPLALVVDYQRQQAQRRFIIEEPELNLYPTAQKDLIYSLMGGLQPNADYKDAEWVITTHSPYVLSSFNTLMLAYKVAQRSEELRAEVEKIIPAQCWINPDEFAAYYVDNGTVRSIISEKTGLIADNELDDVSDTLANEQDKLFDLSRKITRV
;
A
#
# COMPACT_ATOMS: atom_id res chain seq x y z
N MET A 1 17.03 4.21 1.04
CA MET A 1 15.91 3.55 1.74
C MET A 1 14.83 4.59 2.01
N ALA A 2 13.56 4.21 1.87
CA ALA A 2 12.46 5.13 2.09
C ALA A 2 12.15 5.32 3.58
N LYS A 3 11.74 6.52 3.97
CA LYS A 3 11.49 6.94 5.35
C LYS A 3 10.29 7.87 5.41
N LEU A 4 9.46 7.68 6.42
CA LEU A 4 8.35 8.56 6.74
C LEU A 4 8.57 9.17 8.13
N THR A 5 8.42 10.49 8.23
CA THR A 5 8.39 11.25 9.49
C THR A 5 7.07 12.00 9.56
N VAL A 6 6.40 11.97 10.71
CA VAL A 6 5.06 12.55 10.89
C VAL A 6 4.99 13.25 12.24
N LYS A 7 4.44 14.46 12.27
CA LYS A 7 4.08 15.20 13.47
C LYS A 7 2.66 15.74 13.36
N ASN A 8 1.86 15.42 14.37
CA ASN A 8 0.47 15.89 14.53
C ASN A 8 -0.38 15.77 13.25
N VAL A 9 -0.43 14.59 12.64
CA VAL A 9 -1.38 14.27 11.55
C VAL A 9 -2.48 13.35 12.09
N GLY A 10 -3.65 13.92 12.36
CA GLY A 10 -4.80 13.18 12.88
C GLY A 10 -4.45 12.44 14.18
N PRO A 11 -4.64 11.10 14.28
CA PRO A 11 -4.30 10.35 15.48
C PRO A 11 -2.79 10.27 15.78
N ILE A 12 -1.91 10.56 14.81
CA ILE A 12 -0.46 10.40 14.94
C ILE A 12 0.15 11.70 15.45
N ARG A 13 0.75 11.66 16.64
CA ARG A 13 1.44 12.78 17.29
C ARG A 13 2.88 12.88 16.84
N ASP A 14 3.61 11.76 16.88
CA ASP A 14 5.01 11.69 16.47
C ASP A 14 5.33 10.29 15.95
N ALA A 15 5.87 10.20 14.74
CA ALA A 15 6.29 8.94 14.16
C ALA A 15 7.51 9.14 13.26
N GLU A 16 8.46 8.22 13.37
CA GLU A 16 9.60 8.11 12.48
C GLU A 16 9.82 6.63 12.15
N LEU A 17 9.72 6.28 10.86
CA LEU A 17 9.77 4.88 10.43
C LEU A 17 10.41 4.71 9.06
N GLU A 18 11.03 3.56 8.85
CA GLU A 18 11.50 3.13 7.54
C GLU A 18 10.37 2.45 6.77
N VAL A 19 10.23 2.81 5.50
CA VAL A 19 9.32 2.16 4.55
C VAL A 19 10.15 1.18 3.74
N LYS A 20 10.05 -0.11 4.09
CA LYS A 20 10.70 -1.19 3.37
C LYS A 20 9.76 -1.78 2.32
N LYS A 21 10.29 -2.64 1.46
CA LYS A 21 9.57 -3.33 0.38
C LYS A 21 8.27 -3.96 0.88
N HIS A 22 8.30 -4.59 2.05
CA HIS A 22 7.12 -5.05 2.77
C HIS A 22 7.03 -4.29 4.10
N THR A 23 6.01 -3.46 4.26
CA THR A 23 5.77 -2.68 5.48
C THR A 23 4.38 -2.98 6.03
N VAL A 24 4.29 -3.40 7.29
CA VAL A 24 3.02 -3.75 7.93
C VAL A 24 2.78 -2.88 9.17
N PHE A 25 1.58 -2.30 9.27
CA PHE A 25 1.11 -1.56 10.43
C PHE A 25 0.04 -2.38 11.16
N ILE A 26 0.25 -2.65 12.44
CA ILE A 26 -0.72 -3.30 13.34
C ILE A 26 -1.04 -2.40 14.53
N GLY A 27 -2.20 -2.59 15.15
CA GLY A 27 -2.60 -1.88 16.37
C GLY A 27 -4.12 -1.70 16.47
N PRO A 28 -4.63 -1.20 17.61
CA PRO A 28 -6.07 -1.00 17.86
C PRO A 28 -6.79 -0.11 16.83
N GLN A 29 -8.13 -0.12 16.84
CA GLN A 29 -8.94 0.69 15.93
C GLN A 29 -8.72 2.19 16.20
N GLY A 30 -8.69 2.99 15.13
CA GLY A 30 -8.57 4.45 15.22
C GLY A 30 -7.18 4.99 15.61
N THR A 31 -6.15 4.15 15.74
CA THR A 31 -4.80 4.60 16.18
C THR A 31 -3.97 5.29 15.09
N GLY A 32 -4.44 5.34 13.84
CA GLY A 32 -3.74 6.06 12.75
C GLY A 32 -2.96 5.19 11.76
N LYS A 33 -3.12 3.86 11.77
CA LYS A 33 -2.51 2.95 10.77
C LYS A 33 -2.79 3.38 9.33
N SER A 34 -4.07 3.64 9.02
CA SER A 34 -4.51 4.14 7.72
C SER A 34 -3.92 5.51 7.38
N THR A 35 -3.75 6.39 8.38
CA THR A 35 -3.10 7.69 8.19
C THR A 35 -1.67 7.51 7.69
N LEU A 36 -0.86 6.66 8.34
CA LEU A 36 0.50 6.37 7.92
C LEU A 36 0.56 5.76 6.51
N ALA A 37 -0.29 4.77 6.23
CA ALA A 37 -0.36 4.14 4.91
C ALA A 37 -0.75 5.14 3.80
N LYS A 38 -1.69 6.05 4.07
CA LYS A 38 -2.11 7.10 3.13
C LYS A 38 -1.05 8.17 2.93
N LEU A 39 -0.27 8.54 3.95
CA LEU A 39 0.87 9.44 3.78
C LEU A 39 1.95 8.83 2.87
N ILE A 40 2.21 7.52 3.00
CA ILE A 40 3.08 6.79 2.06
C ILE A 40 2.47 6.82 0.65
N ALA A 41 1.15 6.62 0.54
CA ALA A 41 0.44 6.68 -0.74
C ALA A 41 0.60 8.03 -1.45
N ILE A 42 0.49 9.14 -0.70
CA ILE A 42 0.69 10.51 -1.21
C ILE A 42 2.12 10.68 -1.73
N GLY A 43 3.11 10.15 -0.98
CA GLY A 43 4.52 10.15 -1.36
C GLY A 43 4.77 9.59 -2.77
N GLU A 44 3.87 8.75 -3.27
CA GLU A 44 3.98 8.00 -4.51
C GLU A 44 2.70 8.06 -5.35
N ASP A 45 2.00 9.18 -5.29
CA ASP A 45 0.79 9.39 -6.08
C ASP A 45 1.14 9.67 -7.55
N SER A 46 0.33 9.17 -8.47
CA SER A 46 0.47 9.48 -9.90
C SER A 46 0.36 10.96 -10.23
N LYS A 47 -0.34 11.75 -9.42
CA LYS A 47 -0.40 13.21 -9.56
C LYS A 47 0.95 13.89 -9.35
N LEU A 48 1.90 13.26 -8.64
CA LEU A 48 3.27 13.80 -8.59
C LEU A 48 3.89 13.88 -9.98
N ASN A 49 3.39 13.11 -10.95
CA ASN A 49 3.81 13.14 -12.34
C ASN A 49 2.97 14.06 -13.23
N ASP A 50 2.00 14.79 -12.68
CA ASP A 50 1.12 15.64 -13.47
C ASP A 50 1.94 16.77 -14.13
N PRO A 51 1.93 16.87 -15.48
CA PRO A 51 2.59 17.97 -16.20
C PRO A 51 2.21 19.34 -15.68
N THR A 52 0.96 19.49 -15.26
CA THR A 52 0.37 20.77 -14.85
C THR A 52 0.74 21.14 -13.41
N GLY A 53 1.40 20.23 -12.70
CA GLY A 53 1.70 20.32 -11.27
C GLY A 53 0.67 19.60 -10.41
N PHE A 54 0.95 19.45 -9.11
CA PHE A 54 0.03 18.85 -8.14
C PHE A 54 -0.33 19.85 -7.04
N ASP A 55 -1.61 20.19 -6.89
CA ASP A 55 -2.02 21.03 -5.76
C ASP A 55 -1.95 20.23 -4.43
N THR A 56 -1.35 20.87 -3.41
CA THR A 56 -1.19 20.35 -2.04
C THR A 56 -2.53 19.88 -1.48
N ASN A 57 -3.55 20.74 -1.58
CA ASN A 57 -4.87 20.45 -1.04
C ASN A 57 -5.51 19.28 -1.79
N SER A 58 -5.33 19.22 -3.11
CA SER A 58 -5.87 18.14 -3.94
C SER A 58 -5.36 16.75 -3.57
N LEU A 59 -4.11 16.60 -3.11
CA LEU A 59 -3.54 15.32 -2.68
C LEU A 59 -4.02 14.94 -1.28
N ILE A 60 -4.00 15.89 -0.34
CA ILE A 60 -4.47 15.69 1.03
C ILE A 60 -5.96 15.29 1.04
N ILE A 61 -6.79 16.01 0.28
CA ILE A 61 -8.22 15.69 0.10
C ILE A 61 -8.40 14.35 -0.61
N LYS A 62 -7.53 14.01 -1.59
CA LYS A 62 -7.65 12.74 -2.34
C LYS A 62 -7.66 11.53 -1.40
N TYR A 63 -6.83 11.58 -0.36
CA TYR A 63 -6.70 10.52 0.63
C TYR A 63 -7.53 10.76 1.90
N SER A 64 -8.38 11.80 1.91
CA SER A 64 -9.23 12.17 3.05
C SER A 64 -8.43 12.43 4.32
N LEU A 65 -7.32 13.16 4.17
CA LEU A 65 -6.50 13.62 5.29
C LEU A 65 -6.73 15.09 5.62
N ASP A 66 -7.60 15.80 4.91
CA ASP A 66 -7.86 17.23 5.08
C ASP A 66 -8.34 17.58 6.50
N ALA A 67 -9.20 16.75 7.09
CA ALA A 67 -9.63 16.90 8.47
C ALA A 67 -8.52 16.58 9.51
N PHE A 68 -7.38 16.04 9.07
CA PHE A 68 -6.26 15.62 9.94
C PHE A 68 -5.07 16.58 9.87
N ILE A 69 -5.16 17.63 9.05
CA ILE A 69 -4.13 18.66 8.92
C ILE A 69 -4.57 19.88 9.71
N GLU A 70 -3.79 20.24 10.73
CA GLU A 70 -3.93 21.46 11.50
C GLU A 70 -2.84 22.47 11.09
N PRO A 71 -3.21 23.67 10.59
CA PRO A 71 -2.23 24.68 10.20
C PRO A 71 -1.27 25.03 11.35
N ASN A 72 0.02 25.16 11.04
CA ASN A 72 1.12 25.46 11.97
C ASN A 72 1.42 24.39 13.04
N ASP A 73 0.72 23.27 13.06
CA ASP A 73 0.99 22.17 14.01
C ASP A 73 1.35 20.86 13.29
N THR A 74 0.81 20.67 12.10
CA THR A 74 1.04 19.46 11.31
C THR A 74 2.24 19.57 10.39
N SER A 75 3.14 18.58 10.43
CA SER A 75 4.17 18.39 9.42
C SER A 75 4.39 16.91 9.12
N TRP A 76 4.76 16.59 7.89
CA TRP A 76 5.16 15.23 7.54
C TRP A 76 6.13 15.23 6.36
N LYS A 77 6.93 14.17 6.28
CA LYS A 77 8.01 14.05 5.32
C LYS A 77 8.14 12.62 4.85
N PHE A 78 7.96 12.40 3.55
CA PHE A 78 8.29 11.16 2.88
C PHE A 78 9.58 11.35 2.08
N HIS A 79 10.58 10.53 2.34
CA HIS A 79 11.90 10.60 1.71
C HIS A 79 12.26 9.24 1.16
N ASN A 80 12.77 9.15 -0.07
CA ASN A 80 13.38 7.94 -0.61
C ASN A 80 14.75 8.25 -1.23
N ASP A 81 15.35 7.27 -1.92
CA ASP A 81 16.67 7.46 -2.53
C ASP A 81 16.73 8.58 -3.55
N TYR A 82 15.62 9.01 -4.15
CA TYR A 82 15.58 9.93 -5.28
C TYR A 82 14.92 11.27 -4.99
N TYR A 83 13.88 11.30 -4.15
CA TYR A 83 13.16 12.52 -3.84
C TYR A 83 12.67 12.56 -2.41
N CYS A 84 12.25 13.76 -2.03
CA CYS A 84 11.69 14.08 -0.74
C CYS A 84 10.45 14.94 -0.94
N LEU A 85 9.34 14.48 -0.39
CA LEU A 85 8.06 15.18 -0.31
C LEU A 85 7.85 15.59 1.14
N GLU A 86 7.70 16.88 1.38
CA GLU A 86 7.62 17.45 2.74
C GLU A 86 6.46 18.45 2.80
N TYR A 87 5.58 18.24 3.76
CA TYR A 87 4.49 19.15 4.08
C TYR A 87 4.82 19.88 5.38
N ASP A 88 4.87 21.20 5.29
CA ASP A 88 4.96 22.14 6.41
C ASP A 88 4.28 23.43 5.95
N GLU A 89 2.99 23.59 6.31
CA GLU A 89 2.02 24.56 5.77
C GLU A 89 1.71 24.43 4.25
N ALA A 90 2.71 24.03 3.45
CA ALA A 90 2.62 23.77 2.03
C ALA A 90 3.42 22.51 1.66
N LEU A 91 2.96 21.80 0.62
CA LEU A 91 3.66 20.63 0.10
C LEU A 91 4.83 21.06 -0.79
N THR A 92 6.00 20.52 -0.50
CA THR A 92 7.23 20.78 -1.23
C THR A 92 7.82 19.47 -1.74
N PHE A 93 8.35 19.50 -2.96
CA PHE A 93 9.05 18.37 -3.56
C PHE A 93 10.49 18.76 -3.87
N THR A 94 11.44 17.89 -3.51
CA THR A 94 12.87 18.12 -3.75
C THR A 94 13.57 16.84 -4.17
N PHE A 95 14.55 16.93 -5.07
CA PHE A 95 15.40 15.80 -5.41
C PHE A 95 16.54 15.61 -4.39
N THR A 96 16.82 14.35 -4.06
CA THR A 96 18.04 13.97 -3.33
C THR A 96 19.27 14.10 -4.25
N PRO A 97 20.50 14.00 -3.71
CA PRO A 97 21.70 13.97 -4.57
C PRO A 97 21.67 12.89 -5.65
N LYS A 98 21.20 11.68 -5.33
CA LYS A 98 21.05 10.59 -6.31
C LYS A 98 19.95 10.91 -7.34
N GLY A 99 18.79 11.43 -6.90
CA GLY A 99 17.72 11.86 -7.80
C GLY A 99 18.17 12.93 -8.79
N LYS A 100 18.98 13.89 -8.34
CA LYS A 100 19.57 14.92 -9.22
C LYS A 100 20.48 14.31 -10.29
N ILE A 101 21.32 13.34 -9.92
CA ILE A 101 22.19 12.65 -10.87
C ILE A 101 21.34 11.91 -11.91
N LEU A 102 20.28 11.22 -11.47
CA LEU A 102 19.37 10.50 -12.36
C LEU A 102 18.63 11.46 -13.30
N ALA A 103 18.04 12.52 -12.76
CA ALA A 103 17.37 13.57 -13.53
C ALA A 103 18.29 14.16 -14.60
N ASN A 104 19.52 14.51 -14.24
CA ASN A 104 20.53 15.04 -15.16
C ASN A 104 20.89 14.05 -16.28
N LYS A 105 21.01 12.76 -15.96
CA LYS A 105 21.30 11.71 -16.94
C LYS A 105 20.17 11.60 -17.98
N TYR A 106 18.93 11.57 -17.54
CA TYR A 106 17.78 11.48 -18.44
C TYR A 106 17.55 12.75 -19.26
N LEU A 107 17.79 13.91 -18.65
CA LEU A 107 17.80 15.18 -19.36
C LEU A 107 18.81 15.17 -20.52
N ALA A 108 20.04 14.72 -20.28
CA ALA A 108 21.06 14.64 -21.33
C ALA A 108 20.63 13.73 -22.49
N LEU A 109 20.06 12.55 -22.18
CA LEU A 109 19.53 11.62 -23.17
C LEU A 109 18.37 12.20 -23.99
N PHE A 110 17.49 12.98 -23.36
CA PHE A 110 16.39 13.66 -24.05
C PHE A 110 16.90 14.69 -25.06
N ILE A 111 17.89 15.50 -24.63
CA ILE A 111 18.50 16.54 -25.46
C ILE A 111 19.22 15.94 -26.67
N ASP A 112 19.95 14.84 -26.48
CA ASP A 112 20.63 14.14 -27.57
C ASP A 112 19.64 13.59 -28.62
N ARG A 113 18.40 13.29 -28.21
CA ARG A 113 17.37 12.70 -29.07
C ARG A 113 16.42 13.69 -29.74
N SER A 114 16.42 14.96 -29.34
CA SER A 114 15.46 15.95 -29.83
C SER A 114 16.15 17.12 -30.54
N ALA A 115 15.93 17.25 -31.85
CA ALA A 115 16.44 18.36 -32.65
C ALA A 115 15.89 19.74 -32.18
N ASP A 116 14.68 19.74 -31.60
CA ASP A 116 13.95 20.92 -31.13
C ASP A 116 14.29 21.34 -29.70
N ALA A 117 14.91 20.49 -28.87
CA ALA A 117 15.20 20.83 -27.47
C ALA A 117 16.28 21.90 -27.30
N LYS A 118 17.03 22.22 -28.35
CA LYS A 118 17.96 23.36 -28.36
C LYS A 118 17.25 24.72 -28.29
N GLN A 119 15.93 24.77 -28.49
CA GLN A 119 15.12 25.99 -28.37
C GLN A 119 14.39 26.14 -27.03
N ILE A 120 14.45 25.12 -26.15
CA ILE A 120 13.71 25.07 -24.88
C ILE A 120 14.64 25.53 -23.74
N LEU A 121 14.67 26.84 -23.49
CA LEU A 121 15.48 27.54 -22.45
C LEU A 121 17.01 27.33 -22.52
N PRO A 122 17.84 28.31 -22.09
CA PRO A 122 19.26 28.07 -21.93
C PRO A 122 19.50 26.96 -20.89
N LEU A 123 20.06 25.84 -21.36
CA LEU A 123 20.52 24.66 -20.60
C LEU A 123 21.16 24.95 -19.22
N GLU A 124 21.85 26.07 -19.09
CA GLU A 124 22.49 26.55 -17.86
C GLU A 124 21.46 27.01 -16.80
N GLU A 125 20.47 27.83 -17.20
CA GLU A 125 19.35 28.21 -16.32
C GLU A 125 18.56 26.99 -15.87
N PHE A 126 18.43 26.00 -16.74
CA PHE A 126 17.73 24.76 -16.48
C PHE A 126 18.45 23.85 -15.47
N ARG A 127 19.77 23.66 -15.63
CA ARG A 127 20.60 22.90 -14.67
C ARG A 127 20.58 23.53 -13.28
N ASN A 128 20.55 24.86 -13.22
CA ASN A 128 20.45 25.61 -11.97
C ASN A 128 19.10 25.42 -11.27
N GLN A 129 18.04 25.10 -12.03
CA GLN A 129 16.68 24.92 -11.51
C GLN A 129 16.36 23.51 -11.01
N ILE A 130 17.24 22.50 -11.12
CA ILE A 130 16.97 21.10 -10.71
C ILE A 130 16.86 20.91 -9.18
N THR A 131 17.10 21.97 -8.40
CA THR A 131 17.05 21.87 -6.94
C THR A 131 16.26 22.97 -6.27
N ARG A 132 16.17 24.14 -6.92
CA ARG A 132 15.54 25.34 -6.40
C ARG A 132 15.04 26.19 -7.57
N ASP A 133 13.98 26.96 -7.36
CA ASP A 133 13.61 28.01 -8.32
C ASP A 133 14.70 29.10 -8.41
N VAL A 134 14.54 30.07 -9.32
CA VAL A 134 15.43 31.25 -9.47
C VAL A 134 15.60 32.07 -8.19
N ASN A 135 14.76 31.88 -7.16
CA ASN A 135 14.81 32.56 -5.87
C ASN A 135 15.33 31.66 -4.72
N GLY A 136 15.81 30.45 -5.02
CA GLY A 136 16.33 29.54 -4.00
C GLY A 136 15.27 28.74 -3.23
N ARG A 137 14.02 28.71 -3.68
CA ARG A 137 12.88 28.01 -3.06
C ARG A 137 12.77 26.56 -3.56
N PRO A 138 12.10 25.64 -2.85
CA PRO A 138 11.85 24.28 -3.33
C PRO A 138 11.23 24.23 -4.74
N LEU A 139 11.52 23.17 -5.50
CA LEU A 139 11.16 22.99 -6.91
C LEU A 139 9.68 23.16 -7.24
N TYR A 140 8.83 22.92 -6.25
CA TYR A 140 7.39 23.02 -6.35
C TYR A 140 6.83 23.60 -5.05
N ASN A 141 6.04 24.68 -5.15
CA ASN A 141 5.33 25.33 -4.04
C ASN A 141 3.82 25.55 -4.37
N GLY A 142 3.24 24.74 -5.26
CA GLY A 142 1.84 24.86 -5.66
C GLY A 142 1.57 25.84 -6.82
N ASN A 143 2.52 26.69 -7.24
CA ASN A 143 2.29 27.75 -8.25
C ASN A 143 3.40 27.84 -9.33
N ALA A 144 3.77 26.73 -9.96
CA ALA A 144 4.83 26.73 -10.99
C ALA A 144 4.33 27.25 -12.36
N GLN A 145 5.10 28.13 -13.02
CA GLN A 145 4.81 28.69 -14.35
C GLN A 145 4.93 27.64 -15.48
N ALA A 146 4.27 27.87 -16.61
CA ALA A 146 4.05 26.93 -17.72
C ALA A 146 5.31 26.32 -18.38
N GLN A 147 6.52 26.87 -18.21
CA GLN A 147 7.74 26.34 -18.85
C GLN A 147 8.40 25.20 -18.05
N SER A 148 8.24 25.15 -16.73
CA SER A 148 8.71 24.02 -15.91
C SER A 148 7.82 22.78 -16.05
N GLN A 149 6.58 22.96 -16.51
CA GLN A 149 5.55 21.92 -16.67
C GLN A 149 5.91 20.84 -17.72
N ASN A 150 6.56 21.21 -18.82
CA ASN A 150 6.96 20.26 -19.88
C ASN A 150 8.14 19.35 -19.49
N PHE A 151 8.95 19.75 -18.51
CA PHE A 151 10.06 18.95 -17.99
C PHE A 151 9.59 17.95 -16.93
N TYR A 152 8.79 18.44 -15.98
CA TYR A 152 8.26 17.63 -14.89
C TYR A 152 7.43 16.45 -15.41
N SER A 153 6.66 16.65 -16.47
CA SER A 153 5.90 15.58 -17.12
C SER A 153 6.72 14.45 -17.71
N GLN A 154 8.00 14.68 -18.03
CA GLN A 154 8.85 13.68 -18.68
C GLN A 154 9.85 13.05 -17.71
N ILE A 155 10.31 13.80 -16.71
CA ILE A 155 11.32 13.32 -15.75
C ILE A 155 10.70 12.76 -14.49
N LEU A 156 9.62 13.35 -13.96
CA LEU A 156 8.98 12.83 -12.74
C LEU A 156 8.54 11.38 -12.90
N PRO A 157 7.88 10.94 -13.99
CA PRO A 157 7.54 9.53 -14.17
C PRO A 157 8.73 8.56 -14.12
N ILE A 158 9.92 9.02 -14.50
CA ILE A 158 11.13 8.20 -14.52
C ILE A 158 11.72 8.09 -13.10
N ILE A 159 11.53 9.13 -12.27
CA ILE A 159 12.12 9.22 -10.94
C ILE A 159 11.14 8.75 -9.85
N THR A 160 9.83 8.91 -10.05
CA THR A 160 8.80 8.28 -9.23
C THR A 160 8.69 6.82 -9.66
N GLU A 161 9.62 5.99 -9.18
CA GLU A 161 9.79 4.60 -9.62
C GLU A 161 8.58 3.68 -9.41
N SER A 162 7.58 4.09 -8.62
CA SER A 162 6.41 3.25 -8.31
C SER A 162 5.23 4.09 -7.87
N ILE A 163 4.31 4.39 -8.80
CA ILE A 163 2.99 4.89 -8.40
C ILE A 163 2.37 3.84 -7.49
N SER A 164 1.67 4.26 -6.43
CA SER A 164 0.98 3.32 -5.53
C SER A 164 -0.45 3.01 -6.00
N THR A 165 -0.85 1.74 -5.91
CA THR A 165 -2.27 1.33 -5.97
C THR A 165 -2.81 1.19 -4.56
N LEU A 166 -3.76 2.03 -4.17
CA LEU A 166 -4.46 1.92 -2.89
C LEU A 166 -5.70 1.03 -3.03
N VAL A 167 -5.79 0.01 -2.17
CA VAL A 167 -6.95 -0.85 -1.97
C VAL A 167 -7.55 -0.52 -0.59
N PRO A 168 -8.68 0.19 -0.53
CA PRO A 168 -9.29 0.62 0.73
C PRO A 168 -10.00 -0.53 1.45
N ALA A 169 -10.30 -0.34 2.74
CA ALA A 169 -11.10 -1.28 3.53
C ALA A 169 -12.56 -1.37 3.02
N GLU A 170 -13.07 -0.27 2.47
CA GLU A 170 -14.42 -0.14 1.90
C GLU A 170 -14.58 -0.82 0.52
N ARG A 171 -13.57 -1.53 0.03
CA ARG A 171 -13.62 -2.24 -1.27
C ARG A 171 -14.81 -3.18 -1.46
N HIS A 172 -15.39 -3.69 -0.37
CA HIS A 172 -16.57 -4.55 -0.39
C HIS A 172 -17.84 -3.83 -0.89
N LEU A 173 -17.83 -2.50 -1.00
CA LEU A 173 -18.93 -1.72 -1.57
C LEU A 173 -19.11 -1.95 -3.08
N PHE A 174 -18.02 -2.19 -3.81
CA PHE A 174 -18.06 -2.22 -5.29
C PHE A 174 -18.91 -3.33 -5.89
N PRO A 175 -18.85 -4.58 -5.38
CA PRO A 175 -19.77 -5.61 -5.82
C PRO A 175 -21.24 -5.24 -5.62
N LEU A 176 -21.58 -4.59 -4.50
CA LEU A 176 -22.96 -4.20 -4.16
C LEU A 176 -23.49 -3.10 -5.09
N LEU A 177 -22.59 -2.26 -5.61
CA LEU A 177 -22.92 -1.15 -6.50
C LEU A 177 -22.88 -1.56 -7.98
N SER A 178 -22.40 -2.75 -8.33
CA SER A 178 -22.06 -3.18 -9.69
C SER A 178 -23.11 -2.90 -10.77
N SER A 179 -24.40 -3.04 -10.48
CA SER A 179 -25.50 -2.81 -11.42
C SER A 179 -25.91 -1.32 -11.55
N SER A 180 -25.48 -0.47 -10.63
CA SER A 180 -25.86 0.94 -10.52
C SER A 180 -24.66 1.88 -10.39
N ILE A 181 -23.43 1.38 -10.53
CA ILE A 181 -22.18 2.12 -10.26
C ILE A 181 -22.12 3.40 -11.10
N TRP A 182 -22.61 3.36 -12.34
CA TRP A 182 -22.68 4.52 -13.23
C TRP A 182 -23.66 5.57 -12.75
N SER A 183 -24.86 5.17 -12.30
CA SER A 183 -25.81 6.09 -11.67
C SER A 183 -25.26 6.71 -10.38
N PHE A 184 -24.40 5.98 -9.66
CA PHE A 184 -23.70 6.49 -8.47
C PHE A 184 -22.53 7.43 -8.79
N LEU A 185 -21.81 7.17 -9.89
CA LEU A 185 -20.68 8.01 -10.32
C LEU A 185 -21.16 9.29 -11.04
N ASP A 186 -22.28 9.22 -11.76
CA ASP A 186 -22.92 10.35 -12.45
C ASP A 186 -23.75 11.21 -11.50
N ALA A 187 -24.33 10.62 -10.46
CA ALA A 187 -24.84 11.41 -9.34
C ALA A 187 -23.64 12.05 -8.63
N ASP A 188 -23.77 13.32 -8.22
CA ASP A 188 -22.73 14.10 -7.55
C ASP A 188 -22.51 13.61 -6.09
N ILE A 189 -22.31 12.30 -5.94
CA ILE A 189 -22.17 11.62 -4.66
C ILE A 189 -20.77 11.92 -4.13
N ASN A 190 -20.75 12.42 -2.91
CA ASN A 190 -19.54 12.81 -2.20
C ASN A 190 -18.84 11.58 -1.60
N LEU A 191 -18.34 10.68 -2.47
CA LEU A 191 -17.42 9.62 -2.06
C LEU A 191 -15.98 10.15 -1.98
N PRO A 192 -15.18 9.69 -1.00
CA PRO A 192 -13.74 9.89 -0.97
C PRO A 192 -13.07 9.59 -2.32
N GLN A 193 -12.13 10.43 -2.75
CA GLN A 193 -11.50 10.27 -4.06
C GLN A 193 -10.63 9.01 -4.15
N SER A 194 -10.06 8.55 -3.03
CA SER A 194 -9.37 7.26 -2.93
C SER A 194 -10.30 6.08 -3.24
N ILE A 195 -11.52 6.11 -2.72
CA ILE A 195 -12.56 5.10 -3.02
C ILE A 195 -12.97 5.19 -4.50
N LYS A 196 -13.22 6.40 -5.02
CA LYS A 196 -13.49 6.60 -6.46
C LYS A 196 -12.34 6.08 -7.33
N ALA A 197 -11.09 6.27 -6.90
CA ALA A 197 -9.92 5.79 -7.63
C ALA A 197 -9.86 4.27 -7.67
N PHE A 198 -10.02 3.59 -6.53
CA PHE A 198 -10.09 2.13 -6.50
C PHE A 198 -11.26 1.61 -7.34
N GLY A 199 -12.43 2.24 -7.28
CA GLY A 199 -13.58 1.88 -8.12
C GLY A 199 -13.27 1.91 -9.61
N ARG A 200 -12.58 2.93 -10.10
CA ARG A 200 -12.12 2.99 -11.50
C ARG A 200 -11.16 1.85 -11.84
N GLU A 201 -10.24 1.50 -10.94
CA GLU A 201 -9.33 0.38 -11.18
C GLU A 201 -10.06 -0.97 -11.14
N PHE A 202 -11.04 -1.16 -10.26
CA PHE A 202 -11.89 -2.35 -10.24
C PHE A 202 -12.70 -2.48 -11.54
N GLU A 203 -13.33 -1.39 -12.01
CA GLU A 203 -14.02 -1.35 -13.30
C GLU A 203 -13.09 -1.71 -14.46
N ARG A 204 -11.89 -1.12 -14.50
CA ARG A 204 -10.89 -1.44 -15.53
C ARG A 204 -10.49 -2.91 -15.47
N ALA A 205 -10.19 -3.42 -14.28
CA ALA A 205 -9.75 -4.78 -14.06
C ALA A 205 -10.82 -5.78 -14.51
N ARG A 206 -12.08 -5.66 -14.07
CA ARG A 206 -13.16 -6.60 -14.46
C ARG A 206 -13.50 -6.59 -15.95
N ASN A 207 -13.35 -5.43 -16.61
CA ASN A 207 -13.59 -5.33 -18.06
C ASN A 207 -12.43 -5.88 -18.90
N ARG A 208 -11.19 -5.82 -18.41
CA ARG A 208 -9.99 -6.28 -19.13
C ARG A 208 -9.62 -7.72 -18.79
N GLN A 209 -9.83 -8.10 -17.55
CA GLN A 209 -9.60 -9.43 -16.98
C GLN A 209 -10.94 -9.97 -16.51
N GLN A 210 -11.67 -10.55 -17.47
CA GLN A 210 -13.03 -11.03 -17.25
C GLN A 210 -13.10 -12.27 -16.34
N SER A 211 -11.98 -12.89 -15.97
CA SER A 211 -11.99 -14.01 -15.03
C SER A 211 -10.74 -14.05 -14.16
N LEU A 212 -10.89 -14.60 -12.96
CA LEU A 212 -9.81 -14.80 -12.01
C LEU A 212 -10.07 -16.04 -11.15
N ALA A 213 -9.11 -16.96 -11.13
CA ALA A 213 -9.15 -18.10 -10.22
C ALA A 213 -8.63 -17.69 -8.84
N LEU A 214 -9.31 -18.08 -7.77
CA LEU A 214 -8.84 -17.93 -6.39
C LEU A 214 -8.78 -19.30 -5.71
N PRO A 215 -7.71 -20.10 -5.95
CA PRO A 215 -7.61 -21.47 -5.47
C PRO A 215 -7.75 -21.60 -3.95
N PHE A 216 -7.22 -20.64 -3.18
CA PHE A 216 -7.29 -20.66 -1.72
C PHE A 216 -8.73 -20.50 -1.18
N LEU A 217 -9.62 -19.90 -1.97
CA LEU A 217 -11.05 -19.80 -1.66
C LEU A 217 -11.88 -20.87 -2.37
N LYS A 218 -11.26 -21.67 -3.26
CA LYS A 218 -11.93 -22.67 -4.11
C LYS A 218 -13.07 -22.06 -4.95
N VAL A 219 -12.86 -20.85 -5.46
CA VAL A 219 -13.81 -20.13 -6.32
C VAL A 219 -13.16 -19.63 -7.59
N GLN A 220 -13.98 -19.47 -8.62
CA GLN A 220 -13.63 -18.79 -9.87
C GLN A 220 -14.51 -17.56 -10.01
N TYR A 221 -13.91 -16.39 -10.15
CA TYR A 221 -14.61 -15.16 -10.51
C TYR A 221 -14.74 -15.05 -12.03
N SER A 222 -15.89 -14.54 -12.50
CA SER A 222 -16.12 -14.18 -13.90
C SER A 222 -16.98 -12.93 -14.03
N PHE A 223 -16.65 -12.02 -14.94
CA PHE A 223 -17.45 -10.87 -15.33
C PHE A 223 -18.09 -11.13 -16.69
N GLU A 224 -19.39 -11.47 -16.69
CA GLU A 224 -20.11 -11.93 -17.87
C GLU A 224 -21.42 -11.19 -18.03
N ASN A 225 -21.67 -10.64 -19.22
CA ASN A 225 -22.92 -9.93 -19.54
C ASN A 225 -23.25 -8.81 -18.54
N GLY A 226 -22.23 -8.09 -18.06
CA GLY A 226 -22.39 -7.00 -17.08
C GLY A 226 -22.63 -7.46 -15.64
N ARG A 227 -22.44 -8.75 -15.33
CA ARG A 227 -22.63 -9.31 -14.00
C ARG A 227 -21.34 -9.91 -13.47
N ASP A 228 -21.06 -9.62 -12.20
CA ASP A 228 -20.00 -10.24 -11.42
C ASP A 228 -20.50 -11.57 -10.86
N LEU A 229 -19.96 -12.69 -11.35
CA LEU A 229 -20.34 -14.05 -10.96
C LEU A 229 -19.20 -14.75 -10.22
N VAL A 230 -19.56 -15.54 -9.20
CA VAL A 230 -18.66 -16.40 -8.44
C VAL A 230 -19.10 -17.84 -8.63
N TYR A 231 -18.24 -18.65 -9.23
CA TYR A 231 -18.46 -20.08 -9.46
C TYR A 231 -17.77 -20.92 -8.38
N PHE A 232 -18.48 -21.94 -7.92
CA PHE A 232 -17.99 -22.91 -6.94
C PHE A 232 -17.59 -24.24 -7.62
N ALA A 233 -17.00 -25.15 -6.85
CA ALA A 233 -16.52 -26.45 -7.36
C ALA A 233 -17.61 -27.32 -8.02
N ASP A 234 -18.89 -27.10 -7.70
CA ASP A 234 -20.04 -27.80 -8.30
C ASP A 234 -20.60 -27.09 -9.54
N ASN A 235 -19.88 -26.11 -10.10
CA ASN A 235 -20.25 -25.24 -11.21
C ASN A 235 -21.52 -24.39 -10.97
N LYS A 236 -22.06 -24.34 -9.74
CA LYS A 236 -23.07 -23.36 -9.41
C LYS A 236 -22.43 -21.98 -9.30
N SER A 237 -23.18 -20.96 -9.69
CA SER A 237 -22.77 -19.57 -9.54
C SER A 237 -23.78 -18.75 -8.75
N VAL A 238 -23.25 -17.72 -8.10
CA VAL A 238 -24.02 -16.64 -7.48
C VAL A 238 -23.44 -15.31 -7.94
N GLU A 239 -24.25 -14.25 -7.92
CA GLU A 239 -23.71 -12.91 -8.10
C GLU A 239 -22.77 -12.55 -6.94
N LEU A 240 -21.66 -11.87 -7.22
CA LEU A 240 -20.71 -11.45 -6.21
C LEU A 240 -21.38 -10.60 -5.12
N ALA A 241 -22.32 -9.73 -5.51
CA ALA A 241 -23.14 -8.93 -4.62
C ALA A 241 -24.01 -9.75 -3.65
N GLN A 242 -24.35 -10.98 -4.00
CA GLN A 242 -25.18 -11.91 -3.22
C GLN A 242 -24.35 -13.00 -2.52
N SER A 243 -23.03 -12.99 -2.71
CA SER A 243 -22.10 -13.96 -2.15
C SER A 243 -21.69 -13.61 -0.71
N ALA A 244 -20.90 -14.46 -0.07
CA ALA A 244 -20.39 -14.19 1.29
C ALA A 244 -19.52 -12.92 1.33
N SER A 245 -19.57 -12.17 2.45
CA SER A 245 -18.82 -10.91 2.62
C SER A 245 -17.31 -11.06 2.44
N GLY A 246 -16.74 -12.22 2.76
CA GLY A 246 -15.34 -12.55 2.49
C GLY A 246 -15.01 -12.51 0.99
N TYR A 247 -15.91 -13.01 0.13
CA TYR A 247 -15.75 -12.95 -1.33
C TYR A 247 -15.95 -11.53 -1.86
N GLN A 248 -16.95 -10.82 -1.36
CA GLN A 248 -17.21 -9.41 -1.69
C GLN A 248 -16.01 -8.50 -1.37
N SER A 249 -15.26 -8.81 -0.31
CA SER A 249 -14.04 -8.09 0.07
C SER A 249 -12.80 -8.54 -0.71
N THR A 250 -12.62 -9.85 -0.90
CA THR A 250 -11.37 -10.43 -1.41
C THR A 250 -11.28 -10.41 -2.93
N ILE A 251 -12.38 -10.64 -3.64
CA ILE A 251 -12.37 -10.68 -5.11
C ILE A 251 -11.98 -9.32 -5.72
N PRO A 252 -12.57 -8.18 -5.30
CA PRO A 252 -12.15 -6.88 -5.82
C PRO A 252 -10.67 -6.57 -5.55
N LEU A 253 -10.18 -6.91 -4.35
CA LEU A 253 -8.76 -6.79 -4.01
C LEU A 253 -7.90 -7.60 -4.97
N ALA A 254 -8.19 -8.90 -5.09
CA ALA A 254 -7.38 -9.82 -5.87
C ALA A 254 -7.39 -9.45 -7.36
N LEU A 255 -8.56 -9.08 -7.89
CA LEU A 255 -8.71 -8.68 -9.29
C LEU A 255 -7.94 -7.40 -9.63
N VAL A 256 -8.03 -6.37 -8.78
CA VAL A 256 -7.28 -5.13 -8.98
C VAL A 256 -5.78 -5.38 -8.84
N VAL A 257 -5.36 -6.13 -7.83
CA VAL A 257 -3.94 -6.43 -7.62
C VAL A 257 -3.36 -7.20 -8.80
N ASP A 258 -4.02 -8.27 -9.25
CA ASP A 258 -3.56 -9.10 -10.37
C ASP A 258 -3.50 -8.32 -11.68
N TYR A 259 -4.56 -7.58 -11.99
CA TYR A 259 -4.59 -6.74 -13.19
C TYR A 259 -3.49 -5.67 -13.19
N GLN A 260 -3.33 -4.95 -12.07
CA GLN A 260 -2.31 -3.90 -11.95
C GLN A 260 -0.89 -4.49 -12.02
N ARG A 261 -0.67 -5.68 -11.46
CA ARG A 261 0.61 -6.40 -11.59
C ARG A 261 0.94 -6.73 -13.03
N GLN A 262 -0.04 -7.13 -13.85
CA GLN A 262 0.15 -7.31 -15.29
C GLN A 262 0.51 -6.01 -16.02
N GLN A 263 0.17 -4.84 -15.44
CA GLN A 263 0.58 -3.51 -15.93
C GLN A 263 1.91 -3.03 -15.32
N ALA A 264 2.72 -3.94 -14.76
CA ALA A 264 4.00 -3.68 -14.11
C ALA A 264 3.93 -2.73 -12.89
N GLN A 265 2.74 -2.57 -12.29
CA GLN A 265 2.55 -1.76 -11.09
C GLN A 265 3.27 -2.38 -9.90
N ARG A 266 4.22 -1.68 -9.29
CA ARG A 266 5.05 -2.28 -8.23
C ARG A 266 4.45 -2.18 -6.84
N ARG A 267 3.94 -1.01 -6.44
CA ARG A 267 3.55 -0.77 -5.05
C ARG A 267 2.04 -0.85 -4.84
N PHE A 268 1.67 -1.58 -3.80
CA PHE A 268 0.31 -1.76 -3.34
C PHE A 268 0.20 -1.33 -1.88
N ILE A 269 -0.83 -0.54 -1.60
CA ILE A 269 -1.18 -0.13 -0.25
C ILE A 269 -2.54 -0.75 0.01
N ILE A 270 -2.62 -1.69 0.95
CA ILE A 270 -3.82 -2.49 1.18
C ILE A 270 -4.27 -2.30 2.62
N GLU A 271 -5.45 -1.73 2.78
CA GLU A 271 -6.06 -1.55 4.08
C GLU A 271 -6.89 -2.77 4.47
N GLU A 272 -6.54 -3.37 5.61
CA GLU A 272 -7.25 -4.50 6.22
C GLU A 272 -7.58 -5.62 5.21
N PRO A 273 -6.58 -6.23 4.53
CA PRO A 273 -6.81 -7.29 3.54
C PRO A 273 -7.64 -8.45 4.09
N GLU A 274 -7.53 -8.71 5.39
CA GLU A 274 -8.21 -9.78 6.12
C GLU A 274 -9.71 -9.55 6.38
N LEU A 275 -10.21 -8.33 6.13
CA LEU A 275 -11.58 -7.96 6.50
C LEU A 275 -12.58 -8.99 5.93
N ASN A 276 -13.41 -9.56 6.82
CA ASN A 276 -14.40 -10.62 6.56
C ASN A 276 -13.85 -12.03 6.26
N LEU A 277 -12.54 -12.28 6.43
CA LEU A 277 -11.94 -13.61 6.22
C LEU A 277 -11.70 -14.36 7.53
N TYR A 278 -11.91 -15.68 7.49
CA TYR A 278 -11.51 -16.59 8.56
C TYR A 278 -9.97 -16.71 8.62
N PRO A 279 -9.34 -16.93 9.80
CA PRO A 279 -7.87 -16.92 9.96
C PRO A 279 -7.08 -17.73 8.94
N THR A 280 -7.53 -18.93 8.57
CA THR A 280 -6.83 -19.75 7.57
C THR A 280 -6.83 -19.09 6.18
N ALA A 281 -7.94 -18.46 5.78
CA ALA A 281 -8.04 -17.74 4.53
C ALA A 281 -7.23 -16.43 4.54
N GLN A 282 -7.05 -15.80 5.71
CA GLN A 282 -6.15 -14.64 5.85
C GLN A 282 -4.71 -15.05 5.54
N LYS A 283 -4.26 -16.17 6.11
CA LYS A 283 -2.94 -16.73 5.85
C LYS A 283 -2.74 -17.05 4.37
N ASP A 284 -3.69 -17.74 3.75
CA ASP A 284 -3.57 -18.10 2.33
C ASP A 284 -3.68 -16.87 1.40
N LEU A 285 -4.43 -15.83 1.78
CA LEU A 285 -4.42 -14.54 1.08
C LEU A 285 -3.02 -13.90 1.12
N ILE A 286 -2.38 -13.83 2.28
CA ILE A 286 -1.02 -13.28 2.39
C ILE A 286 -0.04 -14.08 1.54
N TYR A 287 -0.12 -15.41 1.55
CA TYR A 287 0.73 -16.27 0.74
C TYR A 287 0.52 -16.00 -0.76
N SER A 288 -0.74 -15.79 -1.18
CA SER A 288 -1.07 -15.48 -2.58
C SER A 288 -0.61 -14.07 -2.98
N LEU A 289 -0.67 -13.09 -2.08
CA LEU A 289 -0.14 -11.75 -2.34
C LEU A 289 1.38 -11.73 -2.42
N MET A 290 2.09 -12.59 -1.69
CA MET A 290 3.55 -12.65 -1.78
C MET A 290 4.03 -13.51 -2.96
N GLY A 291 3.37 -14.65 -3.18
CA GLY A 291 3.77 -15.63 -4.18
C GLY A 291 3.14 -15.48 -5.57
N GLY A 292 2.23 -14.53 -5.75
CA GLY A 292 1.45 -14.34 -6.97
C GLY A 292 0.06 -14.96 -6.89
N LEU A 293 -0.95 -14.22 -7.40
CA LEU A 293 -2.34 -14.68 -7.41
C LEU A 293 -2.60 -15.73 -8.48
N GLN A 294 -1.74 -15.84 -9.50
CA GLN A 294 -1.81 -16.80 -10.61
C GLN A 294 -0.49 -17.58 -10.76
N PRO A 295 -0.49 -18.81 -11.33
CA PRO A 295 0.69 -19.68 -11.35
C PRO A 295 1.96 -19.10 -12.01
N ASN A 296 1.80 -18.17 -12.95
CA ASN A 296 2.91 -17.55 -13.69
C ASN A 296 3.09 -16.06 -13.35
N ALA A 297 2.43 -15.58 -12.29
CA ALA A 297 2.51 -14.18 -11.90
C ALA A 297 3.83 -13.90 -11.16
N ASP A 298 4.65 -12.98 -11.69
CA ASP A 298 5.87 -12.56 -11.01
C ASP A 298 5.59 -11.34 -10.12
N TYR A 299 5.59 -11.57 -8.81
CA TYR A 299 5.37 -10.57 -7.78
C TYR A 299 6.66 -10.24 -7.02
N LYS A 300 7.83 -10.72 -7.49
CA LYS A 300 9.09 -10.58 -6.76
C LYS A 300 9.52 -9.14 -6.56
N ASP A 301 9.19 -8.24 -7.49
CA ASP A 301 9.46 -6.80 -7.37
C ASP A 301 8.27 -6.00 -6.82
N ALA A 302 7.19 -6.67 -6.38
CA ALA A 302 6.05 -6.01 -5.76
C ALA A 302 6.38 -5.55 -4.34
N GLU A 303 5.86 -4.37 -4.00
CA GLU A 303 6.04 -3.69 -2.73
C GLU A 303 4.69 -3.52 -2.05
N TRP A 304 4.63 -3.77 -0.75
CA TRP A 304 3.37 -3.92 -0.02
C TRP A 304 3.40 -3.08 1.25
N VAL A 305 2.44 -2.17 1.37
CA VAL A 305 2.14 -1.48 2.62
C VAL A 305 0.79 -1.97 3.09
N ILE A 306 0.74 -2.63 4.24
CA ILE A 306 -0.49 -3.25 4.74
C ILE A 306 -0.85 -2.68 6.10
N THR A 307 -2.11 -2.31 6.29
CA THR A 307 -2.67 -2.07 7.62
C THR A 307 -3.49 -3.27 8.02
N THR A 308 -3.37 -3.71 9.27
CA THR A 308 -4.07 -4.90 9.76
C THR A 308 -4.41 -4.77 11.23
N HIS A 309 -5.45 -5.49 11.65
CA HIS A 309 -5.78 -5.76 13.04
C HIS A 309 -5.48 -7.22 13.43
N SER A 310 -5.01 -8.02 12.48
CA SER A 310 -4.96 -9.46 12.63
C SER A 310 -3.56 -9.96 13.02
N PRO A 311 -3.43 -10.64 14.17
CA PRO A 311 -2.21 -11.37 14.49
C PRO A 311 -1.94 -12.52 13.51
N TYR A 312 -2.96 -13.05 12.83
CA TYR A 312 -2.80 -14.11 11.83
C TYR A 312 -2.12 -13.60 10.55
N VAL A 313 -2.35 -12.33 10.19
CA VAL A 313 -1.61 -11.67 9.10
C VAL A 313 -0.13 -11.56 9.48
N LEU A 314 0.19 -11.10 10.70
CA LEU A 314 1.58 -11.04 11.17
C LEU A 314 2.24 -12.41 11.24
N SER A 315 1.56 -13.40 11.81
CA SER A 315 2.06 -14.79 11.88
C SER A 315 2.37 -15.35 10.49
N SER A 316 1.56 -14.99 9.49
CA SER A 316 1.80 -15.39 8.09
C SER A 316 3.09 -14.79 7.56
N PHE A 317 3.30 -13.47 7.72
CA PHE A 317 4.56 -12.81 7.35
C PHE A 317 5.77 -13.39 8.10
N ASN A 318 5.63 -13.63 9.41
CA ASN A 318 6.68 -14.19 10.24
C ASN A 318 7.09 -15.59 9.75
N THR A 319 6.12 -16.40 9.34
CA THR A 319 6.35 -17.73 8.77
C THR A 319 7.09 -17.65 7.43
N LEU A 320 6.72 -16.71 6.55
CA LEU A 320 7.39 -16.52 5.25
C LEU A 320 8.84 -16.02 5.40
N MET A 321 9.11 -15.18 6.41
CA MET A 321 10.47 -14.77 6.77
C MET A 321 11.28 -15.90 7.38
N LEU A 322 10.68 -16.72 8.25
CA LEU A 322 11.33 -17.89 8.82
C LEU A 322 11.72 -18.90 7.73
N ALA A 323 10.84 -19.13 6.75
CA ALA A 323 11.11 -19.98 5.59
C ALA A 323 12.36 -19.51 4.84
N TYR A 324 12.46 -18.21 4.54
CA TYR A 324 13.65 -17.62 3.93
C TYR A 324 14.92 -17.91 4.75
N LYS A 325 14.89 -17.62 6.06
CA LYS A 325 16.07 -17.80 6.94
C LYS A 325 16.52 -19.25 7.04
N VAL A 326 15.60 -20.21 7.11
CA VAL A 326 15.94 -21.63 7.16
C VAL A 326 16.54 -22.08 5.83
N ALA A 327 15.97 -21.64 4.71
CA ALA A 327 16.46 -21.97 3.38
C ALA A 327 17.88 -21.42 3.09
N GLN A 328 18.30 -20.31 3.72
CA GLN A 328 19.66 -19.78 3.56
C GLN A 328 20.76 -20.58 4.29
N ARG A 329 20.41 -21.60 5.10
CA ARG A 329 21.41 -22.35 5.90
C ARG A 329 22.16 -23.41 5.11
N SER A 330 21.52 -24.02 4.11
CA SER A 330 22.09 -25.07 3.25
C SER A 330 21.15 -25.37 2.08
N GLU A 331 21.67 -25.90 0.98
CA GLU A 331 20.86 -26.28 -0.19
C GLU A 331 19.88 -27.43 0.12
N GLU A 332 20.25 -28.36 1.01
CA GLU A 332 19.36 -29.44 1.44
C GLU A 332 18.13 -28.89 2.18
N LEU A 333 18.35 -28.00 3.15
CA LEU A 333 17.25 -27.32 3.85
C LEU A 333 16.40 -26.46 2.91
N ARG A 334 17.01 -25.79 1.92
CA ARG A 334 16.28 -25.04 0.91
C ARG A 334 15.25 -25.92 0.20
N ALA A 335 15.67 -27.10 -0.28
CA ALA A 335 14.79 -28.05 -0.94
C ALA A 335 13.67 -28.58 -0.02
N GLU A 336 13.95 -28.79 1.27
CA GLU A 336 12.92 -29.20 2.24
C GLU A 336 11.92 -28.08 2.54
N VAL A 337 12.37 -26.83 2.69
CA VAL A 337 11.48 -25.68 2.91
C VAL A 337 10.56 -25.47 1.70
N GLU A 338 11.07 -25.64 0.47
CA GLU A 338 10.29 -25.44 -0.76
C GLU A 338 9.13 -26.44 -0.90
N LYS A 339 9.24 -27.62 -0.28
CA LYS A 339 8.13 -28.59 -0.19
C LYS A 339 7.01 -28.14 0.77
N ILE A 340 7.32 -27.25 1.71
CA ILE A 340 6.37 -26.75 2.72
C ILE A 340 5.75 -25.44 2.25
N ILE A 341 6.59 -24.50 1.80
CA ILE A 341 6.20 -23.15 1.35
C ILE A 341 6.94 -22.89 0.04
N PRO A 342 6.23 -22.62 -1.07
CA PRO A 342 6.87 -22.29 -2.35
C PRO A 342 7.88 -21.15 -2.23
N ALA A 343 9.03 -21.27 -2.89
CA ALA A 343 10.12 -20.31 -2.79
C ALA A 343 9.74 -18.87 -3.18
N GLN A 344 8.77 -18.72 -4.08
CA GLN A 344 8.21 -17.43 -4.49
C GLN A 344 7.53 -16.66 -3.34
N CYS A 345 7.07 -17.34 -2.29
CA CYS A 345 6.41 -16.70 -1.15
C CYS A 345 7.40 -16.20 -0.09
N TRP A 346 8.66 -16.63 -0.13
CA TRP A 346 9.62 -16.35 0.92
C TRP A 346 10.00 -14.87 0.97
N ILE A 347 10.11 -14.32 2.17
CA ILE A 347 10.40 -12.90 2.37
C ILE A 347 11.77 -12.77 3.01
N ASN A 348 12.65 -11.96 2.41
CA ASN A 348 13.90 -11.58 3.05
C ASN A 348 13.58 -10.65 4.25
N PRO A 349 13.97 -11.00 5.49
CA PRO A 349 13.77 -10.14 6.66
C PRO A 349 14.33 -8.73 6.51
N ASP A 350 15.41 -8.55 5.75
CA ASP A 350 16.02 -7.23 5.54
C ASP A 350 15.10 -6.31 4.71
N GLU A 351 14.20 -6.88 3.90
CA GLU A 351 13.21 -6.19 3.07
C GLU A 351 11.85 -6.01 3.78
N PHE A 352 11.73 -6.46 5.03
CA PHE A 352 10.48 -6.42 5.80
C PHE A 352 10.56 -5.48 7.01
N ALA A 353 9.51 -4.70 7.23
CA ALA A 353 9.28 -3.87 8.39
C ALA A 353 7.88 -4.12 8.94
N ALA A 354 7.75 -4.15 10.26
CA ALA A 354 6.45 -4.18 10.93
C ALA A 354 6.46 -3.25 12.14
N TYR A 355 5.36 -2.52 12.30
CA TYR A 355 5.21 -1.51 13.34
C TYR A 355 3.88 -1.64 14.08
N TYR A 356 3.94 -1.49 15.40
CA TYR A 356 2.77 -1.33 16.25
C TYR A 356 2.44 0.15 16.39
N VAL A 357 1.18 0.51 16.14
CA VAL A 357 0.68 1.88 16.12
C VAL A 357 -0.33 2.07 17.24
N ASP A 358 0.04 2.87 18.23
CA ASP A 358 -0.78 3.14 19.40
C ASP A 358 -0.41 4.45 20.09
N ASN A 359 -1.36 5.04 20.82
CA ASN A 359 -1.19 6.28 21.58
C ASN A 359 -0.55 7.45 20.80
N GLY A 360 -0.80 7.49 19.48
CA GLY A 360 -0.27 8.50 18.57
C GLY A 360 1.23 8.36 18.25
N THR A 361 1.82 7.19 18.50
CA THR A 361 3.21 6.88 18.20
C THR A 361 3.34 5.55 17.43
N VAL A 362 4.55 5.27 16.96
CA VAL A 362 4.87 4.06 16.19
C VAL A 362 6.11 3.42 16.78
N ARG A 363 6.08 2.10 17.00
CA ARG A 363 7.26 1.32 17.44
C ARG A 363 7.49 0.11 16.54
N SER A 364 8.75 -0.20 16.24
CA SER A 364 9.09 -1.44 15.54
C SER A 364 8.74 -2.65 16.40
N ILE A 365 8.20 -3.70 15.77
CA ILE A 365 7.94 -5.01 16.40
C ILE A 365 8.87 -6.11 15.87
N ILE A 366 9.89 -5.73 15.10
CA ILE A 366 10.94 -6.65 14.66
C ILE A 366 11.95 -6.82 15.80
N SER A 367 12.16 -8.06 16.22
CA SER A 367 13.17 -8.42 17.20
C SER A 367 14.57 -8.26 16.60
N GLU A 368 15.39 -7.40 17.20
CA GLU A 368 16.79 -7.20 16.80
C GLU A 368 17.62 -8.50 16.88
N LYS A 369 17.25 -9.43 17.77
CA LYS A 369 17.95 -10.69 17.95
C LYS A 369 17.67 -11.69 16.84
N THR A 370 16.40 -11.79 16.41
CA THR A 370 15.96 -12.82 15.48
C THR A 370 15.74 -12.30 14.08
N GLY A 371 15.59 -10.99 13.88
CA GLY A 371 15.13 -10.40 12.61
C GLY A 371 13.72 -10.81 12.22
N LEU A 372 12.93 -11.33 13.17
CA LEU A 372 11.56 -11.79 13.00
C LEU A 372 10.62 -10.91 13.84
N ILE A 373 9.31 -11.03 13.63
CA ILE A 373 8.33 -10.37 14.51
C ILE A 373 8.45 -10.99 15.91
N ALA A 374 8.45 -10.15 16.95
CA ALA A 374 8.56 -10.62 18.32
C ALA A 374 7.31 -11.41 18.76
N ASP A 375 7.52 -12.53 19.45
CA ASP A 375 6.46 -13.49 19.77
C ASP A 375 5.32 -12.88 20.61
N ASN A 376 5.65 -11.96 21.53
CA ASN A 376 4.65 -11.25 22.35
C ASN A 376 3.68 -10.40 21.52
N GLU A 377 4.08 -9.97 20.33
CA GLU A 377 3.26 -9.12 19.45
C GLU A 377 2.26 -9.94 18.61
N LEU A 378 2.40 -11.26 18.61
CA LEU A 378 1.52 -12.17 17.88
C LEU A 378 0.29 -12.60 18.71
N ASP A 379 0.32 -12.46 20.05
CA ASP A 379 -0.68 -13.07 20.95
C ASP A 379 -1.33 -12.11 21.98
N ASP A 380 -1.05 -10.81 21.96
CA ASP A 380 -1.42 -9.83 23.01
C ASP A 380 -2.92 -9.83 23.44
N VAL A 381 -3.85 -10.01 22.49
CA VAL A 381 -5.30 -10.06 22.80
C VAL A 381 -5.68 -11.39 23.44
N SER A 382 -5.09 -12.50 22.98
CA SER A 382 -5.32 -13.84 23.53
C SER A 382 -4.85 -13.90 24.99
N ASP A 383 -3.69 -13.32 25.29
CA ASP A 383 -3.12 -13.28 26.63
C ASP A 383 -3.97 -12.45 27.61
N THR A 384 -4.51 -11.32 27.14
CA THR A 384 -5.41 -10.50 27.97
C THR A 384 -6.69 -11.26 28.30
N LEU A 385 -7.32 -11.88 27.30
CA LEU A 385 -8.54 -12.68 27.49
C LEU A 385 -8.30 -13.93 28.34
N ALA A 386 -7.17 -14.61 28.16
CA ALA A 386 -6.78 -15.76 28.98
C ALA A 386 -6.64 -15.35 30.45
N ASN A 387 -5.99 -14.22 30.73
CA ASN A 387 -5.87 -13.68 32.08
C ASN A 387 -7.24 -13.31 32.69
N GLU A 388 -8.16 -12.77 31.91
CA GLU A 388 -9.53 -12.50 32.36
C GLU A 388 -10.27 -13.80 32.68
N GLN A 389 -10.17 -14.81 31.79
CA GLN A 389 -10.77 -16.13 32.00
C GLN A 389 -10.21 -16.82 33.25
N ASP A 390 -8.90 -16.78 33.46
CA ASP A 390 -8.25 -17.35 34.65
C ASP A 390 -8.78 -16.69 35.93
N LYS A 391 -8.89 -15.35 35.95
CA LYS A 391 -9.51 -14.62 37.07
C LYS A 391 -10.97 -15.03 37.30
N LEU A 392 -11.74 -15.24 36.23
CA LEU A 392 -13.14 -15.68 36.32
C LEU A 392 -13.24 -17.14 36.81
N PHE A 393 -12.36 -18.03 36.37
CA PHE A 393 -12.28 -19.41 36.86
C PHE A 393 -11.88 -19.47 38.34
N ASP A 394 -10.97 -18.60 38.78
CA ASP A 394 -10.59 -18.51 40.19
C ASP A 394 -11.73 -18.01 41.08
N LEU A 395 -12.58 -17.09 40.56
CA LEU A 395 -13.80 -16.67 41.24
C LEU A 395 -14.87 -17.76 41.26
N SER A 396 -15.07 -18.48 40.16
CA SER A 396 -16.09 -19.54 40.08
C SER A 396 -15.79 -20.70 41.03
N ARG A 397 -14.51 -21.09 41.17
CA ARG A 397 -14.05 -22.11 42.12
C ARG A 397 -14.28 -21.75 43.59
N LYS A 398 -14.34 -20.46 43.93
CA LYS A 398 -14.62 -19.99 45.30
C LYS A 398 -16.09 -20.16 45.70
N ILE A 399 -17.02 -20.19 44.73
CA ILE A 399 -18.46 -20.32 44.98
C ILE A 399 -18.86 -21.78 45.24
N THR A 400 -18.11 -22.76 44.73
CA THR A 400 -18.42 -24.20 44.87
C THR A 400 -18.06 -24.81 46.25
N ARG A 401 -17.70 -24.00 47.25
CA ARG A 401 -17.31 -24.44 48.61
C ARG A 401 -18.39 -24.24 49.70
N VAL A 402 -19.64 -24.03 49.31
CA VAL A 402 -20.82 -24.05 50.21
C VAL A 402 -21.75 -25.16 49.73
#